data_AF-A0A935HZR0-F1
#
_entry.id   AF-A0A935HZR0-F1
#
_cell.length_a   1.000
_cell.length_b   1.000
_cell.length_c   1.000
_cell.angle_alpha   90.00
_cell.angle_beta   90.00
_cell.angle_gamma   90.00
#
_symmetry.space_group_name_H-M   'P 1'
#
loop_
_entity.id
_entity.type
_entity.pdbx_description
1 polymer ?
#
loop_
_entity_poly.entity_id
_entity_poly.type
_entity_poly.pdbx_seq_one_letter_code
_entity_poly.pdbx_strand_id
1 'polypeptide(L)'
;MEFKKFDGNAQGFRILCSLQVLQDIYGLNLTAATLSSYLKYPSLSKEVTDGDEFYLNKIGIFRSEEKIDKIRSITELKRVRNPLAF
;
A
#
# COMPACT_ATOMS: atom_id res chain seq x y z
N MET A 1 -11.71 -9.16 -8.41
CA MET A 1 -12.11 -7.76 -8.69
C MET A 1 -10.89 -6.89 -8.96
N GLU A 2 -9.80 -7.04 -8.20
CA GLU A 2 -8.53 -6.29 -8.36
C GLU A 2 -7.88 -6.40 -9.75
N PHE A 3 -7.89 -7.60 -10.37
CA PHE A 3 -7.38 -7.78 -11.74
C PHE A 3 -8.12 -6.96 -12.82
N LYS A 4 -9.36 -6.52 -12.55
CA LYS A 4 -10.13 -5.65 -13.47
C LYS A 4 -9.86 -4.16 -13.21
N LYS A 5 -9.26 -3.80 -12.08
CA LYS A 5 -8.92 -2.44 -11.64
C LYS A 5 -7.42 -2.37 -11.28
N PHE A 6 -6.58 -2.85 -12.18
CA PHE A 6 -5.13 -2.87 -11.97
C PHE A 6 -4.60 -1.44 -11.76
N ASP A 7 -3.76 -1.25 -10.74
CA ASP A 7 -3.08 0.01 -10.47
C ASP A 7 -1.57 -0.24 -10.30
N GLY A 8 -0.75 0.57 -10.98
CA GLY A 8 0.70 0.44 -10.94
C GLY A 8 1.29 0.71 -9.55
N ASN A 9 0.68 1.56 -8.74
CA ASN A 9 1.14 1.84 -7.37
C ASN A 9 0.93 0.62 -6.47
N ALA A 10 -0.23 -0.04 -6.58
CA ALA A 10 -0.50 -1.28 -5.85
C ALA A 10 0.43 -2.41 -6.27
N GLN A 11 0.73 -2.52 -7.57
CA GLN A 11 1.68 -3.51 -8.06
C GLN A 11 3.12 -3.22 -7.62
N GLY A 12 3.54 -1.95 -7.63
CA GLY A 12 4.85 -1.58 -7.11
C GLY A 12 4.99 -1.89 -5.63
N PHE A 13 3.94 -1.67 -4.83
CA PHE A 13 3.93 -2.06 -3.41
C PHE A 13 4.11 -3.58 -3.23
N ARG A 14 3.43 -4.40 -4.03
CA ARG A 14 3.63 -5.86 -4.05
C ARG A 14 5.05 -6.25 -4.43
N ILE A 15 5.67 -5.55 -5.39
CA ILE A 15 7.05 -5.82 -5.78
C ILE A 15 8.00 -5.62 -4.58
N LEU A 16 7.84 -4.50 -3.86
CA LEU A 16 8.67 -4.16 -2.70
C LEU A 16 8.48 -5.15 -1.54
N CYS A 17 7.23 -5.56 -1.26
CA CYS A 17 6.89 -6.35 -0.08
C CYS A 17 6.91 -7.86 -0.30
N SER A 18 6.94 -8.35 -1.54
CA SER A 18 6.69 -9.77 -1.81
C SER A 18 7.42 -10.38 -3.01
N LEU A 19 7.69 -9.64 -4.09
CA LEU A 19 8.28 -10.25 -5.30
C LEU A 19 9.81 -10.17 -5.34
N GLN A 20 10.40 -9.13 -4.76
CA GLN A 20 11.86 -9.02 -4.64
C GLN A 20 12.34 -9.82 -3.43
N VAL A 21 12.26 -11.14 -3.51
CA VAL A 21 12.69 -12.05 -2.44
C VAL A 21 14.21 -12.19 -2.51
N LEU A 22 14.90 -11.54 -1.57
CA LEU A 22 16.36 -11.69 -1.43
C LEU A 22 16.70 -12.82 -0.45
N GLN A 23 15.99 -12.91 0.68
CA GLN A 23 16.27 -13.89 1.76
C GLN A 23 15.05 -14.32 2.59
N ASP A 24 13.92 -13.58 2.56
CA ASP A 24 12.74 -13.88 3.40
C ASP A 24 11.40 -13.53 2.72
N ILE A 25 10.30 -13.72 3.44
CA ILE A 25 8.93 -13.47 2.97
C ILE A 25 8.48 -11.99 3.06
N TYR A 26 9.39 -11.07 3.34
CA TYR A 26 9.13 -9.62 3.48
C TYR A 26 9.62 -8.82 2.27
N GLY A 27 10.08 -9.49 1.21
CA GLY A 27 10.56 -8.83 -0.01
C GLY A 27 11.88 -8.09 0.24
N LEU A 28 11.90 -6.79 -0.02
CA LEU A 28 13.07 -5.94 0.23
C LEU A 28 13.24 -5.55 1.71
N ASN A 29 12.26 -5.86 2.56
CA ASN A 29 12.30 -5.59 4.00
C ASN A 29 12.65 -4.12 4.35
N LEU A 30 12.03 -3.17 3.64
CA LEU A 30 12.21 -1.74 3.86
C LEU A 30 11.56 -1.27 5.16
N THR A 31 11.97 -0.10 5.65
CA THR A 31 11.38 0.48 6.87
C THR A 31 9.91 0.83 6.67
N ALA A 32 9.11 0.79 7.75
CA ALA A 32 7.70 1.18 7.71
C ALA A 32 7.52 2.63 7.23
N ALA A 33 8.43 3.54 7.59
CA ALA A 33 8.44 4.91 7.10
C ALA A 33 8.55 4.97 5.57
N THR A 34 9.55 4.27 5.00
CA THR A 34 9.76 4.19 3.54
C THR A 34 8.56 3.57 2.81
N LEU A 35 8.00 2.47 3.35
CA LEU A 35 6.85 1.82 2.73
C LEU A 35 5.60 2.70 2.80
N SER A 36 5.38 3.42 3.90
CA SER A 36 4.26 4.35 4.04
C SER A 36 4.39 5.59 3.16
N SER A 37 5.60 6.12 2.95
CA SER A 37 5.83 7.24 2.04
C SER A 37 5.69 6.85 0.57
N TYR A 38 5.89 5.57 0.24
CA TYR A 38 5.63 5.07 -1.12
C TYR A 38 4.13 5.00 -1.45
N LEU A 39 3.27 4.82 -0.44
CA LEU A 39 1.84 4.59 -0.63
C LEU A 39 1.09 5.87 -0.99
N LYS A 40 0.98 6.12 -2.30
CA LYS A 40 0.14 7.20 -2.85
C LYS A 40 -1.34 7.08 -2.49
N TYR A 41 -1.83 5.84 -2.44
CA TYR A 41 -3.21 5.50 -2.11
C TYR A 41 -3.21 4.52 -0.92
N PRO A 42 -3.45 4.95 0.32
CA PRO A 42 -3.39 4.08 1.51
C PRO A 42 -4.64 3.20 1.66
N SER A 43 -5.28 2.80 0.55
CA SER A 43 -6.55 2.07 0.47
C SER A 43 -6.36 0.66 -0.09
N LEU A 44 -6.99 -0.30 0.60
CA LEU A 44 -7.22 -1.65 0.08
C LEU A 44 -8.34 -1.64 -0.98
N SER A 45 -8.43 -2.69 -1.79
CA SER A 45 -9.50 -2.80 -2.79
C SER A 45 -10.92 -2.77 -2.24
N LYS A 46 -11.14 -3.31 -1.03
CA LYS A 46 -12.41 -3.26 -0.29
C LYS A 46 -12.72 -1.88 0.31
N GLU A 47 -11.71 -1.02 0.36
CA GLU A 47 -11.72 0.29 1.01
C GLU A 47 -11.87 1.44 0.01
N VAL A 48 -11.90 1.15 -1.29
CA VAL A 48 -12.04 2.18 -2.33
C VAL A 48 -13.44 2.79 -2.28
N THR A 49 -13.47 4.12 -2.26
CA THR A 49 -14.71 4.93 -2.25
C THR A 49 -14.64 5.98 -3.35
N ASP A 50 -15.77 6.40 -3.91
CA ASP A 50 -15.81 7.48 -4.93
C ASP A 50 -16.07 8.87 -4.28
N GLY A 51 -15.39 9.17 -3.17
CA GLY A 51 -15.61 10.39 -2.36
C GLY A 51 -14.61 11.52 -2.64
N ASP A 52 -14.70 12.57 -1.82
CA ASP A 52 -13.81 13.75 -1.90
C ASP A 52 -12.35 13.43 -1.52
N GLU A 53 -12.13 12.37 -0.74
CA GLU A 53 -10.80 11.88 -0.39
C GLU A 53 -10.14 11.18 -1.58
N PHE A 54 -9.59 11.96 -2.52
CA PHE A 54 -8.97 11.45 -3.76
C PHE A 54 -7.98 10.30 -3.54
N TYR A 55 -7.29 10.26 -2.40
CA TYR A 55 -6.34 9.21 -2.07
C TYR A 55 -6.99 7.85 -1.70
N LEU A 56 -8.32 7.79 -1.54
CA LEU A 56 -9.09 6.55 -1.36
C LEU A 56 -9.80 6.09 -2.64
N ASN A 57 -9.75 6.86 -3.72
CA ASN A 57 -10.50 6.57 -4.95
C ASN A 57 -9.80 5.53 -5.85
N LYS A 58 -8.60 5.09 -5.48
CA LYS A 58 -7.84 4.06 -6.20
C LYS A 58 -7.37 2.96 -5.27
N ILE A 59 -7.03 1.81 -5.85
CA ILE A 59 -6.42 0.71 -5.13
C ILE A 59 -4.93 1.01 -5.03
N GLY A 60 -4.40 1.20 -3.82
CA GLY A 60 -2.94 1.31 -3.63
C GLY A 60 -2.30 0.12 -2.97
N ILE A 61 -3.11 -0.79 -2.42
CA ILE A 61 -2.64 -2.04 -1.81
C ILE A 61 -3.61 -3.14 -2.24
N PHE A 62 -3.08 -4.24 -2.76
CA PHE A 62 -3.92 -5.38 -3.06
C PHE A 62 -4.15 -6.24 -1.81
N ARG A 63 -5.20 -7.07 -1.84
CA ARG A 63 -5.61 -7.89 -0.71
C ARG A 63 -4.53 -8.85 -0.21
N SER A 64 -3.65 -9.37 -1.06
CA SER A 64 -2.57 -10.26 -0.60
C SER A 64 -1.52 -9.54 0.24
N GLU A 65 -1.44 -8.21 0.15
CA GLU A 65 -0.52 -7.37 0.93
C GLU A 65 -1.19 -6.74 2.17
N GLU A 66 -2.24 -7.39 2.71
CA GLU A 66 -2.97 -6.96 3.93
C GLU A 66 -2.09 -6.91 5.20
N LYS A 67 -0.82 -7.33 5.12
CA LYS A 67 0.23 -7.03 6.14
C LYS A 67 0.44 -5.51 6.37
N ILE A 68 -0.19 -4.66 5.58
CA ILE A 68 -0.20 -3.20 5.74
C ILE A 68 -0.55 -2.74 7.16
N ASP A 69 -1.35 -3.50 7.91
CA ASP A 69 -1.75 -3.12 9.26
C ASP A 69 -0.56 -2.90 10.20
N LYS A 70 0.55 -3.63 10.01
CA LYS A 70 1.78 -3.40 10.76
C LYS A 70 2.40 -2.04 10.42
N ILE A 71 2.43 -1.65 9.14
CA ILE A 71 2.96 -0.36 8.69
C ILE A 71 2.08 0.78 9.21
N ARG A 72 0.75 0.63 9.12
CA ARG A 72 -0.23 1.59 9.66
C ARG A 72 -0.07 1.77 11.17
N SER A 73 0.12 0.68 11.90
CA SER A 73 0.34 0.72 13.35
C SER A 73 1.66 1.40 13.73
N ILE A 74 2.75 1.16 13.01
CA ILE A 74 4.08 1.75 13.31
C ILE A 74 4.12 3.23 12.97
N THR A 75 3.47 3.63 11.89
CA THR A 75 3.49 5.02 11.40
C THR A 75 2.37 5.88 11.99
N GLU A 76 1.44 5.26 12.73
CA GLU A 76 0.21 5.87 13.24
C GLU A 76 -0.70 6.44 12.12
N LEU A 77 -0.45 6.05 10.87
CA LEU A 77 -1.22 6.43 9.70
C LEU A 77 -2.25 5.34 9.42
N LYS A 78 -3.52 5.58 9.77
CA LYS A 78 -4.63 4.65 9.50
C LYS A 78 -4.90 4.53 7.99
N ARG A 79 -5.82 5.34 7.48
CA ARG A 79 -6.17 5.43 6.05
C ARG A 79 -5.78 6.79 5.46
N VAL A 80 -4.93 7.50 6.17
CA VAL A 80 -4.42 8.81 5.79
C VAL A 80 -3.13 8.62 5.02
N ARG A 81 -2.99 9.36 3.91
CA ARG A 81 -1.79 9.34 3.10
C ARG A 81 -0.62 9.94 3.89
N ASN A 82 0.55 9.30 3.85
CA ASN A 82 1.75 9.84 4.49
C ASN A 82 2.08 11.23 3.90
N PRO A 83 2.41 12.26 4.71
CA PRO A 83 2.82 13.58 4.21
C PRO A 83 4.00 13.55 3.22
N LEU A 84 4.86 12.54 3.30
CA LEU A 84 6.01 12.32 2.43
C LEU A 84 5.66 11.53 1.15
N ALA A 85 4.40 11.16 0.94
CA ALA A 85 3.95 10.50 -0.27
C ALA A 85 3.61 11.52 -1.37
N PHE A 86 4.35 11.45 -2.49
CA PHE A 86 4.21 12.30 -3.67
C PHE A 86 3.36 11.66 -4.77
#